data_AF-A0A2D2Q394-F1
#
_entry.id   AF-A0A2D2Q394-F1
#
_cell.length_a   1.000
_cell.length_b   1.000
_cell.length_c   1.000
_cell.angle_alpha   90.00
_cell.angle_beta   90.00
_cell.angle_gamma   90.00
#
_symmetry.space_group_name_H-M   'P 1'
#
loop_
_entity.id
_entity.type
_entity.pdbx_description
1 polymer ?
#
loop_
_entity_poly.entity_id
_entity_poly.type
_entity_poly.pdbx_seq_one_letter_code
_entity_poly.pdbx_strand_id
1 'polypeptide(L)'
;MLRRGTVTADPPPLHPPPQGVLLATTFQYRSTQQAHRWHFWLDASSPRWQDGGLQTLWQAPMFLRQGTASPSALVWQSESERLQQLLVDLCLRVGDRLYLCHSDLAANGKEQDGPLLAFVDLAAGSMDGSMIDTANSQLSKPKQQ
;
A
#
# COMPACT_ATOMS: atom_id res chain seq x y z
N MET A 1 -6.22 -33.82 14.83
CA MET A 1 -5.94 -32.94 15.98
C MET A 1 -5.92 -31.49 15.51
N LEU A 2 -6.98 -30.73 15.75
CA LEU A 2 -7.03 -29.28 15.52
C LEU A 2 -6.67 -28.60 16.84
N ARG A 3 -5.55 -27.87 16.90
CA ARG A 3 -5.19 -27.08 18.08
C ARG A 3 -6.23 -25.97 18.25
N ARG A 4 -7.11 -26.15 19.24
CA ARG A 4 -8.12 -25.21 19.73
C ARG A 4 -7.41 -23.98 20.32
N GLY A 5 -7.31 -22.91 19.55
CA GLY A 5 -7.01 -21.56 20.03
C GLY A 5 -7.98 -20.62 19.34
N THR A 6 -8.71 -19.81 20.11
CA THR A 6 -9.54 -18.74 19.59
C THR A 6 -8.64 -17.84 18.73
N VAL A 7 -8.90 -17.77 17.42
CA VAL A 7 -8.29 -16.78 16.54
C VAL A 7 -8.94 -15.44 16.90
N THR A 8 -8.36 -14.72 17.85
CA THR A 8 -8.74 -13.32 18.06
C THR A 8 -8.13 -12.52 16.91
N ALA A 9 -8.89 -11.62 16.29
CA ALA A 9 -8.39 -10.73 15.24
C ALA A 9 -7.39 -9.69 15.78
N ASP A 10 -7.23 -9.63 17.10
CA ASP A 10 -6.34 -8.77 17.85
C ASP A 10 -5.71 -9.59 19.00
N PRO A 11 -4.63 -10.37 18.73
CA PRO A 11 -3.94 -11.08 19.79
C PRO A 11 -3.22 -10.07 20.70
N PRO A 12 -3.21 -10.29 22.03
CA PRO A 12 -2.47 -9.42 22.94
C PRO A 12 -0.98 -9.38 22.53
N PRO A 13 -0.29 -8.23 22.73
CA PRO A 13 1.09 -8.08 22.30
C PRO A 13 1.96 -9.18 22.91
N LEU A 14 2.63 -9.94 22.04
CA LEU A 14 3.55 -10.98 22.46
C LEU A 14 4.83 -10.35 22.99
N HIS A 15 5.22 -10.71 24.22
CA HIS A 15 6.48 -10.30 24.85
C HIS A 15 7.34 -11.53 25.14
N PRO A 16 8.59 -11.59 24.64
CA PRO A 16 9.23 -10.63 23.73
C PRO A 16 8.59 -10.62 22.33
N PRO A 17 8.74 -9.53 21.54
CA PRO A 17 8.24 -9.51 20.18
C PRO A 17 8.90 -10.63 19.37
N PRO A 18 8.13 -11.43 18.61
CA PRO A 18 8.69 -12.54 17.86
C PRO A 18 9.66 -12.03 16.79
N GLN A 19 10.81 -12.70 16.64
CA GLN A 19 11.66 -12.51 15.47
C GLN A 19 10.95 -13.11 14.26
N GLY A 20 10.34 -12.27 13.44
CA GLY A 20 9.57 -12.72 12.30
C GLY A 20 9.19 -11.60 11.34
N VAL A 21 8.49 -11.99 10.28
CA VAL A 21 7.91 -11.07 9.30
C VAL A 21 6.47 -10.78 9.71
N LEU A 22 6.11 -9.50 9.78
CA LEU A 22 4.73 -9.09 9.96
C LEU A 22 3.98 -9.24 8.64
N LEU A 23 2.96 -10.08 8.63
CA LEU A 23 1.98 -10.15 7.55
C LEU A 23 0.65 -9.63 8.07
N ALA A 24 0.18 -8.53 7.48
CA ALA A 24 -1.03 -7.84 7.92
C ALA A 24 -1.74 -7.23 6.71
N THR A 25 -3.06 -7.04 6.83
CA THR A 25 -3.77 -6.17 5.88
C THR A 25 -3.34 -4.71 6.07
N THR A 26 -3.59 -3.86 5.07
CA THR A 26 -3.34 -2.41 5.19
C THR A 26 -4.03 -1.81 6.40
N PHE A 27 -5.25 -2.23 6.71
CA PHE A 27 -5.99 -1.79 7.89
C PHE A 27 -5.32 -2.20 9.20
N GLN A 28 -4.99 -3.48 9.35
CA GLN A 28 -4.34 -4.00 10.56
C GLN A 28 -3.01 -3.27 10.80
N TYR A 29 -2.18 -3.16 9.75
CA TYR A 29 -0.89 -2.50 9.83
C TYR A 29 -0.99 -1.03 10.26
N ARG A 30 -2.00 -0.32 9.77
CA ARG A 30 -2.25 1.08 10.15
C ARG A 30 -2.76 1.20 11.59
N SER A 31 -3.63 0.28 12.00
CA SER A 31 -4.19 0.28 13.36
C SER A 31 -3.13 0.04 14.44
N THR A 32 -2.08 -0.73 14.14
CA THR A 32 -0.95 -0.96 15.07
C THR A 32 0.05 0.19 15.10
N GLN A 33 -0.11 1.20 14.24
CA GLN A 33 0.75 2.39 14.14
C GLN A 33 2.25 2.07 13.98
N GLN A 34 2.58 0.93 13.37
CA GLN A 34 3.96 0.48 13.19
C GLN A 34 4.64 1.16 11.98
N ALA A 35 5.97 1.06 11.97
CA ALA A 35 6.85 1.45 10.88
C ALA A 35 7.97 0.42 10.73
N HIS A 36 8.33 0.08 9.49
CA HIS A 36 9.35 -0.92 9.19
C HIS A 36 10.31 -0.43 8.11
N ARG A 37 11.56 -0.89 8.19
CA ARG A 37 12.59 -0.53 7.20
C ARG A 37 12.19 -1.01 5.81
N TRP A 38 11.61 -2.21 5.69
CA TRP A 38 11.21 -2.77 4.40
C TRP A 38 9.73 -3.10 4.39
N HIS A 39 9.03 -2.65 3.35
CA HIS A 39 7.67 -3.08 3.06
C HIS A 39 7.63 -3.93 1.78
N PHE A 40 6.75 -4.91 1.79
CA PHE A 40 6.38 -5.71 0.63
C PHE A 40 4.88 -5.55 0.42
N TRP A 41 4.48 -4.79 -0.59
CA TRP A 41 3.08 -4.62 -0.94
C TRP A 41 2.67 -5.72 -1.91
N LEU A 42 1.74 -6.57 -1.47
CA LEU A 42 1.30 -7.73 -2.24
C LEU A 42 0.16 -7.35 -3.19
N ASP A 43 0.14 -8.02 -4.34
CA ASP A 43 -0.93 -7.91 -5.34
C ASP A 43 -1.11 -6.44 -5.80
N ALA A 44 -0.01 -5.74 -6.08
CA ALA A 44 -0.01 -4.31 -6.42
C ALA A 44 -0.81 -4.01 -7.71
N SER A 45 -0.81 -4.93 -8.67
CA SER A 45 -1.59 -4.84 -9.90
C SER A 45 -3.10 -5.06 -9.69
N SER A 46 -3.54 -5.43 -8.48
CA SER A 46 -4.93 -5.79 -8.21
C SER A 46 -5.87 -4.58 -8.17
N PRO A 47 -7.06 -4.65 -8.80
CA PRO A 47 -8.11 -3.64 -8.63
C PRO A 47 -8.54 -3.43 -7.17
N ARG A 48 -8.30 -4.42 -6.29
CA ARG A 48 -8.66 -4.36 -4.85
C ARG A 48 -7.96 -3.26 -4.07
N TRP A 49 -6.89 -2.67 -4.60
CA TRP A 49 -6.28 -1.47 -4.02
C TRP A 49 -7.21 -0.26 -4.06
N GLN A 50 -8.11 -0.18 -5.03
CA GLN A 50 -9.07 0.93 -5.17
C GLN A 50 -10.00 1.06 -3.96
N ASP A 51 -10.33 -0.06 -3.31
CA ASP A 51 -11.17 -0.08 -2.11
C ASP A 51 -10.36 0.24 -0.83
N GLY A 52 -9.06 0.54 -0.95
CA GLY A 52 -8.17 0.82 0.17
C GLY A 52 -7.71 -0.44 0.93
N GLY A 53 -7.76 -1.61 0.28
CA GLY A 53 -7.42 -2.89 0.91
C GLY A 53 -8.44 -3.35 1.96
N LEU A 54 -9.55 -2.63 2.09
CA LEU A 54 -10.73 -2.99 2.84
C LEU A 54 -11.87 -3.14 1.83
N GLN A 55 -12.69 -4.18 1.96
CA GLN A 55 -14.05 -4.07 1.43
C GLN A 55 -14.69 -2.95 2.25
N THR A 56 -14.72 -1.72 1.71
CA THR A 56 -15.39 -0.61 2.37
C THR A 56 -16.77 -1.12 2.74
N LEU A 57 -17.12 -1.09 4.03
CA LEU A 57 -18.39 -1.61 4.52
C LEU A 57 -19.50 -0.88 3.76
N TRP A 58 -20.04 -1.54 2.74
CA TRP A 58 -21.02 -0.99 1.83
C TRP A 58 -22.19 -0.48 2.67
N GLN A 59 -22.57 0.79 2.48
CA GLN A 59 -23.61 1.49 3.27
C GLN A 59 -23.29 1.75 4.76
N ALA A 60 -22.07 1.55 5.26
CA ALA A 60 -21.66 2.08 6.57
C ALA A 60 -22.05 3.56 6.82
N PRO A 61 -21.97 4.47 5.81
CA PRO A 61 -22.49 5.82 5.91
C PRO A 61 -23.95 5.96 6.36
N MET A 62 -24.83 5.01 5.97
CA MET A 62 -26.26 5.05 6.28
C MET A 62 -26.56 4.87 7.77
N PHE A 63 -25.62 4.27 8.52
CA PHE A 63 -25.72 4.12 9.96
C PHE A 63 -25.21 5.33 10.74
N LEU A 64 -24.64 6.34 10.05
CA LEU A 64 -24.36 7.64 10.66
C LEU A 64 -25.70 8.33 10.94
N ARG A 65 -25.96 8.71 12.19
CA ARG A 65 -27.20 9.40 12.57
C ARG A 65 -27.40 10.63 11.67
N GLN A 66 -28.62 10.80 11.15
CA GLN A 66 -28.98 11.97 10.36
C GLN A 66 -28.60 13.26 11.12
N GLY A 67 -27.75 14.08 10.50
CA GLY A 67 -27.26 15.35 11.06
C GLY A 67 -25.81 15.37 11.55
N THR A 68 -25.13 14.22 11.70
CA THR A 68 -23.68 14.19 12.06
C THR A 68 -22.75 13.96 10.87
N ALA A 69 -23.28 13.54 9.72
CA ALA A 69 -22.52 13.38 8.50
C ALA A 69 -22.50 14.71 7.72
N SER A 70 -21.45 15.51 7.94
CA SER A 70 -21.14 16.62 7.04
C SER A 70 -20.92 16.08 5.61
N PRO A 71 -21.26 16.83 4.54
CA PRO A 71 -20.83 16.52 3.17
C PRO A 71 -19.30 16.36 3.03
N SER A 72 -18.52 16.88 3.99
CA SER A 72 -17.07 16.71 4.09
C SER A 72 -16.62 15.47 4.87
N ALA A 73 -17.53 14.62 5.35
CA ALA A 73 -17.18 13.38 6.03
C ALA A 73 -16.40 12.45 5.10
N LEU A 74 -15.40 11.74 5.63
CA LEU A 74 -14.53 10.79 4.89
C LEU A 74 -15.33 9.78 4.03
N VAL A 75 -16.55 9.50 4.46
CA VAL A 75 -17.58 8.71 3.79
C VAL A 75 -17.89 9.16 2.35
N TRP A 76 -17.77 10.46 2.06
CA TRP A 76 -18.09 11.05 0.76
C TRP A 76 -16.85 11.28 -0.13
N GLN A 77 -15.66 10.92 0.36
CA GLN A 77 -14.44 11.00 -0.48
C GLN A 77 -14.55 10.07 -1.68
N SER A 78 -13.84 10.42 -2.76
CA SER A 78 -13.71 9.49 -3.88
C SER A 78 -12.82 8.30 -3.49
N GLU A 79 -12.96 7.17 -4.20
CA GLU A 79 -12.07 6.02 -4.05
C GLU A 79 -10.60 6.40 -4.30
N SER A 80 -10.36 7.25 -5.30
CA SER A 80 -9.03 7.74 -5.64
C SER A 80 -8.39 8.58 -4.51
N GLU A 81 -9.15 9.47 -3.87
CA GLU A 81 -8.66 10.26 -2.73
C GLU A 81 -8.32 9.37 -1.53
N ARG A 82 -9.18 8.39 -1.23
CA ARG A 82 -8.92 7.42 -0.16
C ARG A 82 -7.68 6.60 -0.44
N LEU A 83 -7.53 6.11 -1.67
CA LEU A 83 -6.35 5.38 -2.10
C LEU A 83 -5.10 6.26 -1.95
N GLN A 84 -5.13 7.51 -2.42
CA GLN A 84 -4.00 8.42 -2.29
C GLN A 84 -3.57 8.62 -0.83
N GLN A 85 -4.53 8.86 0.07
CA GLN A 85 -4.24 9.01 1.50
C GLN A 85 -3.66 7.72 2.11
N LEU A 86 -4.19 6.56 1.70
CA LEU A 86 -3.65 5.27 2.12
C LEU A 86 -2.20 5.11 1.67
N LEU A 87 -1.88 5.38 0.41
CA LEU A 87 -0.53 5.26 -0.12
C LEU A 87 0.44 6.21 0.59
N VAL A 88 0.05 7.47 0.81
CA VAL A 88 0.86 8.44 1.56
C VAL A 88 1.14 7.93 2.97
N ASP A 89 0.12 7.49 3.71
CA ASP A 89 0.30 6.97 5.07
C ASP A 89 1.18 5.72 5.10
N LEU A 90 1.03 4.78 4.15
CA LEU A 90 1.88 3.60 4.09
C LEU A 90 3.33 3.95 3.70
N CYS A 91 3.54 4.89 2.78
CA CYS A 91 4.87 5.35 2.39
C CYS A 91 5.62 6.03 3.54
N LEU A 92 4.93 6.83 4.37
CA LEU A 92 5.53 7.47 5.55
C LEU A 92 6.01 6.47 6.61
N ARG A 93 5.57 5.20 6.53
CA ARG A 93 5.93 4.12 7.46
C ARG A 93 7.07 3.23 6.94
N VAL A 94 7.54 3.46 5.71
CA VAL A 94 8.68 2.76 5.11
C VAL A 94 9.97 3.51 5.43
N GLY A 95 11.00 2.80 5.90
CA GLY A 95 12.32 3.39 6.12
C GLY A 95 13.23 3.38 4.88
N ASP A 96 13.58 2.18 4.42
CA ASP A 96 14.67 1.99 3.46
C ASP A 96 14.16 1.60 2.07
N ARG A 97 13.24 0.62 1.98
CA ARG A 97 12.84 0.01 0.71
C ARG A 97 11.38 -0.38 0.68
N LEU A 98 10.72 -0.06 -0.43
CA LEU A 98 9.39 -0.52 -0.77
C LEU A 98 9.50 -1.47 -1.98
N TYR A 99 8.96 -2.67 -1.84
CA TYR A 99 8.82 -3.64 -2.91
C TYR A 99 7.36 -3.74 -3.32
N LEU A 100 7.08 -3.54 -4.61
CA LEU A 100 5.77 -3.77 -5.21
C LEU A 100 5.76 -5.17 -5.82
N CYS A 101 5.02 -6.09 -5.18
CA CYS A 101 4.84 -7.45 -5.68
C CYS A 101 3.57 -7.51 -6.52
N HIS A 102 3.70 -7.89 -7.79
CA HIS A 102 2.58 -7.92 -8.73
C HIS A 102 2.51 -9.26 -9.47
N SER A 103 1.39 -9.49 -10.14
CA SER A 103 1.19 -10.62 -11.06
C SER A 103 0.30 -10.14 -12.20
N ASP A 104 0.68 -10.47 -13.43
CA ASP A 104 -0.06 -9.99 -14.61
C ASP A 104 -1.48 -10.55 -14.67
N LEU A 105 -1.67 -11.76 -14.12
CA LEU A 105 -2.95 -12.46 -14.10
C LEU A 105 -3.46 -12.70 -12.67
N ALA A 106 -4.76 -12.52 -12.46
CA ALA A 106 -5.47 -12.93 -11.26
C ALA A 106 -5.67 -14.46 -11.21
N ALA A 107 -6.12 -14.97 -10.06
CA ALA A 107 -6.35 -16.40 -9.85
C ALA A 107 -7.39 -17.04 -10.81
N ASN A 108 -8.24 -16.21 -11.44
CA ASN A 108 -9.19 -16.63 -12.46
C ASN A 108 -8.64 -16.53 -13.90
N GLY A 109 -7.35 -16.20 -14.06
CA GLY A 109 -6.67 -16.04 -15.35
C GLY A 109 -6.97 -14.73 -16.07
N LYS A 110 -7.70 -13.79 -15.46
CA LYS A 110 -7.91 -12.45 -16.05
C LYS A 110 -6.71 -11.55 -15.79
N GLU A 111 -6.41 -10.68 -16.74
CA GLU A 111 -5.44 -9.60 -16.57
C GLU A 111 -5.82 -8.71 -15.39
N GLN A 112 -4.80 -8.25 -14.66
CA GLN A 112 -4.96 -7.31 -13.57
C GLN A 112 -4.70 -5.88 -14.06
N ASP A 113 -5.67 -5.00 -13.88
CA ASP A 113 -5.67 -3.61 -14.34
C ASP A 113 -5.90 -2.62 -13.17
N GLY A 114 -5.29 -2.91 -12.02
CA GLY A 114 -5.46 -2.15 -10.80
C GLY A 114 -4.80 -0.77 -10.81
N PRO A 115 -5.18 0.09 -9.85
CA PRO A 115 -4.79 1.50 -9.83
C PRO A 115 -3.29 1.74 -9.59
N LEU A 116 -2.54 0.74 -9.13
CA LEU A 116 -1.09 0.87 -8.94
C LEU A 116 -0.26 0.32 -10.11
N LEU A 117 -0.89 -0.19 -11.17
CA LEU A 117 -0.17 -0.80 -12.29
C LEU A 117 0.87 0.15 -12.92
N ALA A 118 0.53 1.43 -13.09
CA ALA A 118 1.48 2.42 -13.61
C ALA A 118 2.74 2.58 -12.73
N PHE A 119 2.63 2.40 -11.40
CA PHE A 119 3.79 2.43 -10.50
C PHE A 119 4.63 1.16 -10.61
N VAL A 120 3.97 0.01 -10.82
CA VAL A 120 4.64 -1.26 -11.11
C VAL A 120 5.46 -1.14 -12.39
N ASP A 121 4.85 -0.64 -13.47
CA ASP A 121 5.49 -0.47 -14.77
C ASP A 121 6.67 0.50 -14.69
N LEU A 122 6.51 1.61 -13.96
CA LEU A 122 7.58 2.57 -13.72
C LEU A 122 8.75 1.94 -12.95
N ALA A 123 8.45 1.14 -11.91
CA ALA A 123 9.47 0.46 -11.12
C ALA A 123 10.20 -0.62 -11.93
N ALA A 124 9.48 -1.38 -12.76
CA ALA A 124 10.06 -2.38 -13.66
C ALA A 124 10.93 -1.74 -14.74
N GLY A 125 10.44 -0.67 -15.38
CA GLY A 125 11.20 0.09 -16.38
C GLY A 125 12.44 0.77 -15.80
N SER A 126 12.47 1.07 -14.49
CA SER A 126 13.68 1.58 -13.81
C SER A 126 14.76 0.52 -13.60
N MET A 127 14.41 -0.78 -13.67
CA MET A 127 15.38 -1.88 -13.59
C MET A 127 16.08 -2.14 -14.94
N ASP A 128 15.46 -1.72 -16.05
CA ASP A 128 16.10 -1.65 -17.37
C ASP A 128 16.97 -0.38 -17.42
N GLY A 129 18.21 -0.49 -16.91
CA GLY A 129 19.12 0.61 -16.57
C GLY A 129 19.63 1.51 -17.71
N SER A 130 18.77 2.07 -18.55
CA SER A 130 19.16 2.97 -19.65
C SER A 130 18.80 4.45 -19.46
N MET A 131 18.24 4.87 -18.32
CA MET A 131 17.59 6.21 -18.26
C MET A 131 17.92 7.12 -17.07
N ILE A 132 18.97 6.86 -16.29
CA ILE A 132 19.35 7.76 -15.16
C ILE A 132 20.69 8.50 -15.38
N ASP A 133 21.40 8.28 -16.49
CA ASP A 133 22.73 8.87 -16.70
C ASP A 133 22.75 10.27 -17.34
N THR A 134 21.59 10.85 -17.70
CA THR A 134 21.56 12.12 -18.44
C THR A 134 21.67 13.37 -17.56
N ALA A 135 21.55 13.26 -16.23
CA ALA A 135 21.57 14.43 -15.35
C ALA A 135 22.97 14.92 -14.94
N ASN A 136 24.01 14.07 -15.02
CA ASN A 136 25.36 14.43 -14.53
C ASN A 136 26.38 14.84 -15.61
N SER A 137 26.06 14.73 -16.90
CA SER A 137 26.99 15.11 -17.98
C SER A 137 27.02 16.62 -18.31
N GLN A 138 26.16 17.44 -17.69
CA GLN A 138 26.09 18.88 -17.96
C GLN A 138 26.91 19.75 -16.99
N LEU A 139 27.57 19.17 -15.98
CA LEU A 139 28.34 19.93 -14.97
C LEU A 139 29.87 19.88 -15.11
N SER A 140 30.40 19.32 -16.20
CA SER A 140 31.86 19.21 -16.43
C SER A 140 32.29 19.90 -17.73
N LYS A 141 32.12 21.22 -17.82
CA LYS A 141 32.96 22.02 -18.73
C LYS A 141 34.19 22.51 -17.96
N PRO A 142 35.42 22.11 -18.34
CA PRO A 142 36.62 22.68 -17.77
C PRO A 142 36.79 24.13 -18.26
N LYS A 143 37.09 25.04 -17.34
CA LYS A 143 37.71 26.33 -17.65
C LYS A 143 39.02 26.06 -18.39
N GLN A 144 39.12 26.47 -19.65
CA GLN A 144 40.41 26.67 -20.32
C GLN A 144 40.60 28.16 -20.59
N GLN A 145 41.69 28.65 -20.00
CA GLN A 145 42.55 29.81 -20.30
C GLN A 145 41.97 31.03 -21.00
#